data_AF-A0A379FIW2-F1
#
_entry.id   AF-A0A379FIW2-F1
#
_cell.length_a   1.000
_cell.length_b   1.000
_cell.length_c   1.000
_cell.angle_alpha   90.00
_cell.angle_beta   90.00
_cell.angle_gamma   90.00
#
_symmetry.space_group_name_H-M   'P 1'
#
loop_
_entity.id
_entity.type
_entity.pdbx_description
1 polymer ?
#
loop_
_entity_poly.entity_id
_entity_poly.type
_entity_poly.pdbx_seq_one_letter_code
_entity_poly.pdbx_strand_id
1 'polypeptide(L)'
;MLHDRQAWSNNSDFDEWRAWSEYMGLGLFPNKSNICFDRSDLAVIAAVNHSGVAMGRKRLIQKQLANNELIVPFDNCEFFCAQRYYLVTRDEKSNAKVQLFIQWLKKQILQGM
;
A
#
# COMPACT_ATOMS: atom_id res chain seq x y z
N MET A 1 14.77 3.59 6.18
CA MET A 1 13.35 3.24 5.93
C MET A 1 13.10 3.34 4.44
N LEU A 2 12.24 2.46 3.92
CA LEU A 2 11.84 2.45 2.51
C LEU A 2 10.52 3.22 2.40
N HIS A 3 10.45 4.18 1.48
CA HIS A 3 9.32 5.10 1.33
C HIS A 3 8.63 4.95 -0.02
N ASP A 4 7.30 5.01 -0.02
CA ASP A 4 6.47 5.28 -1.18
C ASP A 4 6.11 6.78 -1.21
N ARG A 5 6.78 7.55 -2.08
CA ARG A 5 6.54 9.00 -2.23
C ARG A 5 5.12 9.32 -2.71
N GLN A 6 4.41 8.34 -3.26
CA GLN A 6 3.06 8.50 -3.77
C GLN A 6 2.02 7.75 -2.93
N ALA A 7 2.35 7.42 -1.67
CA ALA A 7 1.46 6.70 -0.78
C ALA A 7 0.06 7.33 -0.72
N TRP A 8 0.01 8.67 -0.62
CA TRP A 8 -1.22 9.43 -0.40
C TRP A 8 -1.49 10.55 -1.42
N SER A 9 -0.44 11.20 -1.94
CA SER A 9 -0.54 12.23 -2.99
C SER A 9 0.75 12.27 -3.81
N ASN A 10 0.75 12.93 -4.98
CA ASN A 10 1.93 13.01 -5.87
C ASN A 10 3.17 13.67 -5.24
N ASN A 11 3.15 14.08 -3.96
CA ASN A 11 4.27 14.70 -3.28
C ASN A 11 4.33 14.38 -1.77
N SER A 12 3.88 13.18 -1.36
CA SER A 12 3.94 12.73 0.04
C SER A 12 5.30 12.07 0.33
N ASP A 13 6.39 12.85 0.34
CA ASP A 13 7.77 12.33 0.43
C ASP A 13 8.00 11.29 1.55
N PHE A 14 7.50 11.57 2.75
CA PHE A 14 7.69 10.75 3.96
C PHE A 14 6.39 10.57 4.78
N ASP A 15 5.24 10.97 4.23
CA ASP A 15 4.03 11.17 5.04
C ASP A 15 3.49 9.87 5.62
N GLU A 16 3.69 8.74 4.93
CA GLU A 16 3.26 7.43 5.42
C GLU A 16 3.92 7.06 6.76
N TRP A 17 5.25 7.16 6.83
CA TRP A 17 6.01 6.85 8.04
C TRP A 17 5.80 7.92 9.09
N ARG A 18 5.68 9.20 8.70
CA ARG A 18 5.41 10.30 9.62
C ARG A 18 4.07 10.11 10.32
N ALA A 19 3.01 9.95 9.56
CA ALA A 19 1.67 9.81 10.12
C ALA A 19 1.49 8.52 10.92
N TRP A 20 2.10 7.41 10.48
CA TRP A 20 2.15 6.20 11.29
C TRP A 20 2.89 6.43 12.61
N SER A 21 4.06 7.10 12.57
CA SER A 21 4.82 7.37 13.78
C SER A 21 4.06 8.27 14.75
N GLU A 22 3.38 9.31 14.25
CA GLU A 22 2.54 10.20 15.04
C GLU A 22 1.34 9.44 15.63
N TYR A 23 0.68 8.60 14.84
CA TYR A 23 -0.42 7.74 15.30
C TYR A 23 0.03 6.78 16.42
N MET A 24 1.24 6.24 16.32
CA MET A 24 1.81 5.35 17.34
C MET A 24 2.41 6.10 18.54
N GLY A 25 2.41 7.45 18.54
CA GLY A 25 3.05 8.25 19.57
C GLY A 25 4.58 8.15 19.58
N LEU A 26 5.19 7.78 18.46
CA LEU A 26 6.62 7.59 18.28
C LEU A 26 7.26 8.80 17.59
N GLY A 27 8.29 9.39 18.20
CA GLY A 27 9.08 10.47 17.61
C GLY A 27 10.14 9.97 16.63
N LEU A 28 9.75 9.25 15.56
CA LEU A 28 10.68 8.58 14.63
C LEU A 28 11.40 9.52 13.63
N PHE A 29 11.09 10.82 13.65
CA PHE A 29 11.68 11.80 12.73
C PHE A 29 12.48 12.87 13.47
N PRO A 30 13.62 13.34 12.91
CA PRO A 30 14.16 13.02 11.58
C PRO A 30 15.02 11.74 11.54
N ASN A 31 14.78 10.86 10.56
CA ASN A 31 15.61 9.68 10.32
C ASN A 31 16.67 9.95 9.24
N LYS A 32 17.91 9.48 9.44
CA LYS A 32 19.09 9.80 8.61
C LYS A 32 19.25 8.91 7.37
N SER A 33 18.54 7.77 7.28
CA SER A 33 18.67 6.84 6.15
C SER A 33 17.31 6.47 5.55
N ASN A 34 17.06 6.99 4.35
CA ASN A 34 15.82 6.82 3.61
C ASN A 34 16.12 6.44 2.16
N ILE A 35 15.41 5.43 1.65
CA ILE A 35 15.35 5.12 0.22
C ILE A 35 13.90 5.39 -0.20
N CYS A 36 13.72 6.18 -1.25
CA CYS A 36 12.40 6.59 -1.69
C CYS A 36 12.11 6.04 -3.09
N PHE A 37 10.92 5.51 -3.26
CA PHE A 37 10.38 5.01 -4.51
C PHE A 37 9.14 5.81 -4.88
N ASP A 38 8.82 5.86 -6.16
CA ASP A 38 7.60 6.49 -6.69
C ASP A 38 6.39 5.53 -6.72
N ARG A 39 6.60 4.26 -6.35
CA ARG A 39 5.57 3.22 -6.27
C ARG A 39 5.75 2.34 -5.03
N SER A 40 4.65 2.04 -4.34
CA SER A 40 4.61 1.10 -3.20
C SER A 40 5.21 -0.28 -3.50
N ASP A 41 4.99 -0.85 -4.69
CA ASP A 41 5.49 -2.19 -5.00
C ASP A 41 7.03 -2.25 -5.05
N LEU A 42 7.70 -1.17 -5.45
CA LEU A 42 9.16 -1.09 -5.42
C LEU A 42 9.70 -1.06 -3.99
N ALA A 43 9.03 -0.33 -3.08
CA ALA A 43 9.38 -0.36 -1.66
C ALA A 43 9.22 -1.76 -1.05
N VAL A 44 8.16 -2.48 -1.44
CA VAL A 44 7.95 -3.88 -1.03
C VAL A 44 9.04 -4.80 -1.60
N ILE A 45 9.38 -4.69 -2.89
CA ILE A 45 10.44 -5.49 -3.52
C ILE A 45 11.79 -5.24 -2.82
N ALA A 46 12.11 -3.98 -2.50
CA ALA A 46 13.32 -3.64 -1.77
C ALA A 46 13.32 -4.25 -0.35
N ALA A 47 12.17 -4.29 0.34
CA ALA A 47 12.04 -4.95 1.64
C ALA A 47 12.28 -6.47 1.55
N VAL A 48 11.68 -7.12 0.54
CA VAL A 48 11.90 -8.56 0.25
C VAL A 48 13.39 -8.85 0.02
N ASN A 49 14.10 -7.94 -0.67
CA ASN A 49 15.53 -8.04 -0.92
C ASN A 49 16.40 -7.41 0.20
N HIS A 50 15.89 -7.39 1.43
CA HIS A 50 16.62 -6.99 2.64
C HIS A 50 17.19 -5.56 2.65
N SER A 51 16.68 -4.66 1.80
CA SER A 51 17.19 -3.28 1.72
C SER A 51 16.68 -2.38 2.85
N GLY A 52 15.67 -2.83 3.63
CA GLY A 52 15.14 -2.10 4.77
C GLY A 52 13.72 -2.51 5.14
N VAL A 53 13.07 -1.68 5.97
CA VAL A 53 11.66 -1.84 6.36
C VAL A 53 10.80 -0.89 5.53
N ALA A 54 9.74 -1.43 4.93
CA ALA A 54 8.75 -0.68 4.16
C ALA A 54 7.41 -0.64 4.88
N MET A 55 6.66 0.45 4.67
CA MET A 55 5.23 0.47 4.95
C MET A 55 4.48 -0.15 3.76
N GLY A 56 3.49 -1.00 4.02
CA GLY A 56 2.79 -1.72 2.97
C GLY A 56 1.31 -1.95 3.29
N ARG A 57 0.51 -2.06 2.23
CA ARG A 57 -0.91 -2.43 2.36
C ARG A 57 -1.01 -3.94 2.57
N LYS A 58 -1.41 -4.38 3.76
CA LYS A 58 -1.46 -5.80 4.18
C LYS A 58 -2.07 -6.74 3.12
N ARG A 59 -3.20 -6.34 2.52
CA ARG A 59 -3.88 -7.12 1.47
C ARG A 59 -3.01 -7.36 0.22
N LEU A 60 -2.16 -6.40 -0.15
CA LEU A 60 -1.29 -6.51 -1.33
C LEU A 60 -0.06 -7.39 -1.09
N ILE A 61 0.35 -7.57 0.17
CA ILE A 61 1.56 -8.34 0.54
C ILE A 61 1.23 -9.70 1.16
N GLN A 62 -0.03 -10.15 1.12
CA GLN A 62 -0.47 -11.40 1.74
C GLN A 62 0.33 -12.61 1.27
N LYS A 63 0.69 -12.66 -0.02
CA LYS A 63 1.48 -13.77 -0.57
C LYS A 63 2.89 -13.81 0.04
N GLN A 64 3.56 -12.66 0.12
CA GLN A 64 4.89 -12.55 0.70
C GLN A 64 4.88 -12.92 2.19
N LEU A 65 3.84 -12.51 2.93
CA LEU A 65 3.67 -12.91 4.33
C LEU A 65 3.41 -14.41 4.46
N ALA A 66 2.54 -14.99 3.63
CA ALA A 66 2.24 -16.42 3.65
C ALA A 66 3.46 -17.30 3.30
N ASN A 67 4.34 -16.80 2.43
CA ASN A 67 5.57 -17.46 2.03
C ASN A 67 6.76 -17.23 2.99
N ASN A 68 6.58 -16.45 4.06
CA ASN A 68 7.67 -15.98 4.94
C ASN A 68 8.77 -15.19 4.20
N GLU A 69 8.47 -14.59 3.06
CA GLU A 69 9.36 -13.64 2.35
C GLU A 69 9.40 -12.28 3.07
N LEU A 70 8.32 -11.97 3.80
CA LEU A 70 8.22 -10.80 4.67
C LEU A 70 7.66 -11.21 6.03
N ILE A 71 7.99 -10.40 7.04
CA ILE A 71 7.37 -10.45 8.37
C ILE A 71 6.76 -9.08 8.69
N VAL A 72 5.78 -9.06 9.60
CA VAL A 72 5.32 -7.83 10.26
C VAL A 72 6.02 -7.76 11.62
N PRO A 73 7.00 -6.86 11.83
CA PRO A 73 7.89 -6.93 12.98
C PRO A 73 7.27 -6.44 14.30
N PHE A 74 6.10 -5.79 14.26
CA PHE A 74 5.47 -5.18 15.43
C PHE A 74 3.99 -5.57 15.51
N ASP A 75 3.52 -5.88 16.72
CA ASP A 75 2.09 -6.10 16.95
C ASP A 75 1.33 -4.77 16.96
N ASN A 76 0.04 -4.83 16.59
CA ASN A 76 -0.86 -3.66 16.55
C ASN A 76 -0.32 -2.46 15.76
N CYS A 77 0.55 -2.72 14.77
CA CYS A 77 1.17 -1.67 13.97
C CYS A 77 0.32 -1.24 12.77
N GLU A 78 -0.93 -1.68 12.68
CA GLU A 78 -1.82 -1.36 11.57
C GLU A 78 -2.38 0.04 11.75
N PHE A 79 -2.34 0.84 10.68
CA PHE A 79 -2.86 2.20 10.63
C PHE A 79 -3.96 2.28 9.58
N PHE A 80 -5.06 2.95 9.91
CA PHE A 80 -6.18 3.12 8.98
C PHE A 80 -5.79 4.04 7.82
N CYS A 81 -5.70 3.47 6.62
CA CYS A 81 -5.46 4.22 5.38
C CYS A 81 -6.80 4.74 4.81
N ALA A 82 -6.97 6.06 4.75
CA ALA A 82 -8.17 6.69 4.23
C ALA A 82 -8.34 6.54 2.71
N GLN A 83 -7.25 6.22 2.00
CA GLN A 83 -7.19 6.12 0.55
C GLN A 83 -7.81 4.81 0.06
N ARG A 84 -8.65 4.90 -0.98
CA ARG A 84 -9.41 3.78 -1.54
C ARG A 84 -8.97 3.47 -2.97
N TYR A 85 -9.25 2.23 -3.40
CA TYR A 85 -9.15 1.86 -4.81
C TYR A 85 -10.45 2.20 -5.52
N TYR A 86 -10.34 2.81 -6.70
CA TYR A 86 -11.48 3.23 -7.51
C TYR A 86 -11.47 2.51 -8.85
N LEU A 87 -12.66 2.15 -9.32
CA LEU A 87 -12.89 1.72 -10.68
C LEU A 87 -13.34 2.95 -11.48
N VAL A 88 -12.50 3.38 -12.42
CA VAL A 88 -12.75 4.56 -13.24
C VAL A 88 -12.94 4.12 -14.68
N THR A 89 -14.03 4.55 -15.30
CA THR A 89 -14.29 4.36 -16.73
C THR A 89 -14.65 5.70 -17.33
N ARG A 90 -14.42 5.86 -18.63
CA ARG A 90 -15.06 6.94 -19.39
C ARG A 90 -16.58 6.78 -19.29
N ASP A 91 -17.34 7.86 -19.49
CA ASP A 91 -18.81 7.81 -19.52
C ASP A 91 -19.29 7.05 -20.76
N GLU A 92 -19.17 5.73 -20.70
CA GLU A 92 -19.57 4.77 -21.71
C GLU A 92 -20.60 3.81 -21.11
N LYS A 93 -21.69 4.38 -20.56
CA LYS A 93 -22.85 3.62 -20.05
C LYS A 93 -23.38 2.58 -21.06
N SER A 94 -23.03 2.71 -22.35
CA SER A 94 -23.42 1.84 -23.45
C SER A 94 -22.50 0.63 -23.70
N ASN A 95 -21.27 0.59 -23.18
CA ASN A 95 -20.35 -0.50 -23.52
C ASN A 95 -20.62 -1.77 -22.70
N ALA A 96 -21.34 -2.73 -23.29
CA ALA A 96 -21.69 -4.00 -22.66
C ALA A 96 -20.49 -4.80 -22.15
N LYS A 97 -19.33 -4.76 -22.84
CA LYS A 97 -18.11 -5.47 -22.40
C LYS A 97 -17.55 -4.87 -21.12
N VAL A 98 -17.55 -3.54 -21.02
CA VAL A 98 -17.13 -2.82 -19.81
C VAL A 98 -18.05 -3.17 -18.65
N GLN A 99 -19.37 -3.15 -18.86
CA GLN A 99 -20.34 -3.51 -17.79
C GLN A 99 -20.16 -4.96 -17.31
N LEU A 100 -19.96 -5.90 -18.24
CA LEU A 100 -19.68 -7.30 -17.89
C LEU A 100 -18.40 -7.43 -17.06
N PHE A 101 -17.33 -6.73 -17.43
CA PHE A 101 -16.09 -6.74 -16.66
C PHE A 101 -16.26 -6.14 -15.26
N ILE A 102 -16.96 -4.99 -15.14
CA ILE A 102 -17.25 -4.36 -13.84
C ILE A 102 -18.05 -5.32 -12.95
N GLN A 103 -19.07 -5.98 -13.49
CA GLN A 103 -19.87 -6.95 -12.73
C GLN A 103 -19.05 -8.15 -12.29
N TRP A 104 -18.20 -8.70 -13.18
CA TRP A 104 -17.28 -9.77 -12.82
C TRP A 104 -16.31 -9.33 -11.72
N LEU A 105 -15.70 -8.15 -11.84
CA LEU A 105 -14.74 -7.63 -10.86
C LEU A 105 -15.39 -7.43 -9.48
N LYS A 106 -16.63 -6.90 -9.43
CA LYS A 106 -17.39 -6.79 -8.18
C LYS A 106 -17.63 -8.15 -7.51
N LYS A 107 -17.90 -9.20 -8.29
CA LYS A 107 -18.02 -10.58 -7.75
C LYS A 107 -16.70 -11.09 -7.18
N GLN A 108 -15.57 -10.81 -7.83
CA GLN A 108 -14.24 -11.20 -7.33
C GLN A 108 -13.89 -10.49 -6.00
N ILE A 109 -14.25 -9.21 -5.86
CA ILE A 109 -13.99 -8.45 -4.63
C ILE A 109 -14.77 -9.04 -3.44
N LEU A 110 -16.04 -9.43 -3.66
CA LEU A 110 -16.90 -10.04 -2.63
C LEU A 110 -16.45 -11.45 -2.22
N GLN A 111 -15.80 -12.20 -3.11
CA GLN A 111 -15.29 -13.54 -2.82
C GLN A 111 -13.95 -13.53 -2.07
N GLY A 112 -13.22 -12.42 -2.12
CA GLY A 112 -11.94 -12.22 -1.42
C GLY A 112 -12.03 -11.30 -0.20
N MET A 113 -13.23 -11.11 0.36
CA MET A 113 -13.48 -10.57 1.70
C MET A 113 -13.87 -11.70 2.63
#